data_AF-A0A442EMG6-F1
#
_entry.id   AF-A0A442EMG6-F1
#
_cell.length_a   1.000
_cell.length_b   1.000
_cell.length_c   1.000
_cell.angle_alpha   90.00
_cell.angle_beta   90.00
_cell.angle_gamma   90.00
#
_symmetry.space_group_name_H-M   'P 1'
#
loop_
_entity.id
_entity.type
_entity.pdbx_description
1 polymer ?
#
loop_
_entity_poly.entity_id
_entity_poly.type
_entity_poly.pdbx_seq_one_letter_code
_entity_poly.pdbx_strand_id
1 'polypeptide(L)'
;MTARETKEQATPPDSVRQYAVAREAEVLAVTEALKLQDALPEVAAVSLAGILAKLEVIVGADRDISDPTDFPWPHINSVLRDLRAIAGVLPPHEPDRNTTRADVAKHLKQAAALVESLEEAEAAERVR
;
A
#
# COMPACT_ATOMS: atom_id res chain seq x y z
N MET A 1 -34.02 9.26 64.05
CA MET A 1 -32.71 8.61 64.25
C MET A 1 -32.30 8.04 62.90
N THR A 2 -31.55 8.80 62.10
CA THR A 2 -31.14 8.43 60.73
C THR A 2 -29.62 8.35 60.70
N ALA A 3 -29.08 7.15 60.82
CA ALA A 3 -27.67 6.89 60.59
C ALA A 3 -27.42 6.87 59.08
N ARG A 4 -26.71 7.89 58.59
CA ARG A 4 -26.00 7.84 57.32
C ARG A 4 -24.59 7.34 57.64
N GLU A 5 -24.29 6.08 57.33
CA GLU A 5 -22.91 5.62 57.28
C GLU A 5 -22.45 5.59 55.83
N THR A 6 -21.51 6.49 55.58
CA THR A 6 -20.65 6.72 54.44
C THR A 6 -20.10 5.42 53.86
N LYS A 7 -20.42 5.19 52.58
CA LYS A 7 -19.77 4.19 51.74
C LYS A 7 -18.33 4.64 51.49
N GLU A 8 -17.41 4.10 52.28
CA GLU A 8 -15.97 4.31 52.13
C GLU A 8 -15.55 3.83 50.74
N GLN A 9 -15.23 4.77 49.86
CA GLN A 9 -14.69 4.47 48.53
C GLN A 9 -13.28 3.91 48.71
N ALA A 10 -13.16 2.59 48.62
CA ALA A 10 -11.87 1.92 48.61
C ALA A 10 -11.03 2.42 47.42
N THR A 11 -9.97 3.16 47.73
CA THR A 11 -8.97 3.60 46.74
C THR A 11 -8.37 2.35 46.09
N PRO A 12 -8.35 2.24 44.74
CA PRO A 12 -7.73 1.10 44.09
C PRO A 12 -6.24 1.03 44.49
N PRO A 13 -5.68 -0.18 44.66
CA PRO A 13 -4.27 -0.34 45.01
C PRO A 13 -3.39 0.37 43.98
N ASP A 14 -2.27 0.96 44.42
CA ASP A 14 -1.43 1.84 43.60
C ASP A 14 -1.03 1.23 42.26
N SER A 15 -0.85 -0.10 42.20
CA SER A 15 -0.57 -0.85 40.97
C SER A 15 -1.70 -0.75 39.93
N VAL A 16 -2.97 -0.78 40.36
CA VAL A 16 -4.13 -0.62 39.47
C VAL A 16 -4.22 0.80 38.94
N ARG A 17 -3.90 1.80 39.77
CA ARG A 17 -3.84 3.20 39.35
C ARG A 17 -2.69 3.44 38.36
N GLN A 18 -1.51 2.91 38.63
CA GLN A 18 -0.35 3.00 37.74
C GLN A 18 -0.60 2.32 36.39
N TYR A 19 -1.21 1.14 36.41
CA TYR A 19 -1.65 0.45 35.19
C TYR A 19 -2.65 1.28 34.39
N ALA A 20 -3.66 1.88 35.05
CA ALA A 20 -4.64 2.72 34.36
C ALA A 20 -3.99 3.94 33.69
N VAL A 21 -3.01 4.57 34.34
CA VAL A 21 -2.24 5.68 33.78
C VAL A 21 -1.38 5.24 32.59
N ALA A 22 -0.67 4.12 32.71
CA ALA A 22 0.15 3.58 31.62
C ALA A 22 -0.71 3.24 30.39
N ARG A 23 -1.86 2.57 30.62
CA ARG A 23 -2.81 2.25 29.57
C ARG A 23 -3.36 3.49 28.87
N GLU A 24 -3.70 4.54 29.63
CA GLU A 24 -4.18 5.79 29.03
C GLU A 24 -3.08 6.47 28.21
N ALA A 25 -1.83 6.47 28.70
CA ALA A 25 -0.69 7.01 27.97
C ALA A 25 -0.43 6.25 26.65
N GLU A 26 -0.55 4.91 26.66
CA GLU A 26 -0.45 4.08 25.45
C GLU A 26 -1.54 4.42 24.44
N VAL A 27 -2.81 4.53 24.89
CA VAL A 27 -3.93 4.89 24.01
C VAL A 27 -3.72 6.26 23.39
N LEU A 28 -3.27 7.25 24.17
CA LEU A 28 -2.97 8.58 23.68
C LEU A 28 -1.85 8.56 22.64
N ALA A 29 -0.74 7.88 22.93
CA ALA A 29 0.39 7.77 22.01
C ALA A 29 0.01 7.10 20.68
N VAL A 30 -0.75 6.01 20.73
CA VAL A 30 -1.26 5.32 19.53
C VAL A 30 -2.21 6.23 18.75
N THR A 31 -3.09 6.94 19.44
CA THR A 31 -4.03 7.88 18.80
C THR A 31 -3.31 9.01 18.10
N GLU A 32 -2.26 9.58 18.72
CA GLU A 32 -1.45 10.63 18.11
C GLU A 32 -0.66 10.11 16.91
N ALA A 33 -0.07 8.92 17.00
CA ALA A 33 0.61 8.29 15.87
C ALA A 33 -0.34 8.06 14.69
N LEU A 34 -1.57 7.60 14.95
CA LEU A 34 -2.58 7.40 13.91
C LEU A 34 -2.99 8.74 13.25
N LYS A 35 -3.19 9.80 14.04
CA LYS A 35 -3.46 11.14 13.49
C LYS A 35 -2.33 11.65 12.59
N LEU A 36 -1.07 11.40 12.97
CA LEU A 36 0.08 11.77 12.15
C LEU A 36 0.11 10.96 10.84
N GLN A 37 -0.20 9.66 10.91
CA GLN A 37 -0.32 8.80 9.73
C GLN A 37 -1.43 9.28 8.79
N ASP A 38 -2.57 9.70 9.34
CA ASP A 38 -3.71 10.22 8.56
C ASP A 38 -3.39 11.58 7.90
N ALA A 39 -2.60 12.42 8.57
CA ALA A 39 -2.20 13.73 8.05
C ALA A 39 -1.01 13.68 7.07
N LEU A 40 -0.26 12.58 7.07
CA LEU A 40 0.98 12.39 6.31
C LEU A 40 0.86 12.64 4.80
N PRO A 41 -0.26 12.28 4.12
CA PRO A 41 -0.48 12.61 2.72
C PRO A 41 -0.49 14.12 2.42
N GLU A 42 -0.91 14.95 3.37
CA GLU A 42 -1.04 16.40 3.18
C GLU A 42 0.30 17.13 3.31
N VAL A 43 1.26 16.54 4.03
CA VAL A 43 2.59 17.12 4.23
C VAL A 43 3.44 16.89 2.98
N ALA A 44 3.97 17.92 2.33
CA ALA A 44 4.85 17.76 1.17
C ALA A 44 6.26 17.29 1.59
N ALA A 45 6.79 16.25 0.94
CA ALA A 45 8.19 15.87 1.07
C ALA A 45 9.05 16.72 0.11
N VAL A 46 10.03 17.44 0.66
CA VAL A 46 10.95 18.32 -0.09
C VAL A 46 12.27 17.64 -0.46
N SER A 47 12.41 16.34 -0.16
CA SER A 47 13.62 15.56 -0.40
C SER A 47 13.29 14.09 -0.66
N LEU A 48 14.23 13.37 -1.31
CA LEU A 48 14.10 11.93 -1.52
C LEU A 48 14.04 11.16 -0.19
N ALA A 49 14.78 11.60 0.84
CA ALA A 49 14.70 11.02 2.17
C ALA A 49 13.29 11.16 2.78
N GLY A 50 12.63 12.31 2.58
CA GLY A 50 11.24 12.51 3.00
C GLY A 50 10.26 11.61 2.25
N ILE A 51 10.50 11.37 0.96
CA ILE A 51 9.71 10.44 0.15
C ILE A 51 9.89 8.99 0.64
N LEU A 52 11.12 8.57 0.92
CA LEU A 52 11.40 7.25 1.48
C LEU A 52 10.72 7.07 2.84
N ALA A 53 10.77 8.07 3.71
CA ALA A 53 10.07 8.03 5.00
C ALA A 53 8.56 7.80 4.84
N LYS A 54 7.91 8.44 3.84
CA LYS A 54 6.49 8.18 3.54
C LYS A 54 6.25 6.73 3.11
N LEU A 55 7.11 6.20 2.26
CA LEU A 55 7.00 4.82 1.78
C LEU A 55 7.25 3.79 2.88
N GLU A 56 8.22 4.05 3.76
CA GLU A 56 8.49 3.20 4.93
C GLU A 56 7.28 3.14 5.87
N VAL A 57 6.57 4.25 6.09
CA VAL A 57 5.33 4.25 6.87
C VAL A 57 4.23 3.40 6.22
N ILE A 58 4.12 3.41 4.88
CA ILE A 58 3.16 2.57 4.16
C ILE A 58 3.52 1.08 4.28
N VAL A 59 4.79 0.73 4.06
CA VAL A 59 5.27 -0.66 4.10
C VAL A 59 5.24 -1.22 5.52
N GLY A 60 5.63 -0.41 6.50
CA GLY A 60 5.65 -0.78 7.92
C GLY A 60 4.26 -0.88 8.56
N ALA A 61 3.20 -0.48 7.86
CA ALA A 61 1.84 -0.56 8.37
C ALA A 61 1.30 -2.01 8.47
N ASP A 62 2.06 -3.02 8.01
CA ASP A 62 1.78 -4.47 8.09
C ASP A 62 0.28 -4.78 8.02
N ARG A 63 -0.33 -4.45 6.88
CA ARG A 63 -1.75 -4.73 6.63
C ARG A 63 -1.88 -5.84 5.61
N ASP A 64 -2.56 -6.90 6.00
CA ASP A 64 -3.13 -7.86 5.06
C ASP A 64 -4.30 -7.15 4.36
N ILE A 65 -4.06 -6.66 3.13
CA ILE A 65 -5.04 -5.87 2.38
C ILE A 65 -6.08 -6.82 1.81
N SER A 66 -7.08 -7.14 2.62
CA SER A 66 -8.22 -7.99 2.23
C SER A 66 -9.25 -7.24 1.37
N ASP A 67 -9.40 -5.92 1.57
CA ASP A 67 -10.22 -5.04 0.76
C ASP A 67 -9.33 -4.07 -0.07
N PRO A 68 -9.43 -4.07 -1.42
CA PRO A 68 -8.71 -3.12 -2.28
C PRO A 68 -8.93 -1.64 -1.96
N THR A 69 -10.00 -1.29 -1.24
CA THR A 69 -10.29 0.08 -0.78
C THR A 69 -9.49 0.47 0.46
N ASP A 70 -8.95 -0.50 1.22
CA ASP A 70 -8.04 -0.26 2.34
C ASP A 70 -6.61 0.09 1.88
N PHE A 71 -6.36 0.00 0.56
CA PHE A 71 -5.08 0.39 -0.01
C PHE A 71 -4.83 1.90 0.20
N PRO A 72 -3.63 2.33 0.63
CA PRO A 72 -3.37 3.71 1.04
C PRO A 72 -3.17 4.66 -0.16
N TRP A 73 -4.20 4.79 -1.00
CA TRP A 73 -4.22 5.65 -2.18
C TRP A 73 -3.85 7.11 -1.90
N PRO A 74 -4.31 7.75 -0.80
CA PRO A 74 -3.91 9.11 -0.47
C PRO A 74 -2.39 9.25 -0.28
N HIS A 75 -1.77 8.30 0.45
CA HIS A 75 -0.33 8.30 0.70
C HIS A 75 0.47 8.09 -0.58
N ILE A 76 0.03 7.18 -1.45
CA ILE A 76 0.69 6.93 -2.75
C ILE A 76 0.58 8.16 -3.67
N ASN A 77 -0.58 8.80 -3.74
CA ASN A 77 -0.75 10.03 -4.52
C ASN A 77 0.15 11.16 -4.01
N SER A 78 0.30 11.27 -2.70
CA SER A 78 1.21 12.24 -2.07
C SER A 78 2.66 12.00 -2.47
N VAL A 79 3.13 10.74 -2.40
CA VAL A 79 4.48 10.36 -2.84
C VAL A 79 4.69 10.67 -4.33
N LEU A 80 3.72 10.35 -5.19
CA LEU A 80 3.82 10.64 -6.63
C LEU A 80 3.90 12.14 -6.91
N ARG A 81 3.15 12.96 -6.18
CA ARG A 81 3.21 14.43 -6.27
C ARG A 81 4.60 14.93 -5.90
N ASP A 82 5.16 14.45 -4.80
CA ASP A 82 6.47 14.88 -4.31
C ASP A 82 7.61 14.41 -5.23
N LEU A 83 7.53 13.19 -5.75
CA LEU A 83 8.47 12.69 -6.77
C LEU A 83 8.45 13.56 -8.02
N ARG A 84 7.27 13.97 -8.50
CA ARG A 84 7.16 14.88 -9.66
C ARG A 84 7.72 16.27 -9.37
N ALA A 85 7.60 16.75 -8.14
CA ALA A 85 8.18 18.03 -7.73
C ALA A 85 9.71 17.99 -7.74
N ILE A 86 10.33 16.85 -7.39
CA ILE A 86 11.79 16.70 -7.32
C ILE A 86 12.40 16.27 -8.66
N ALA A 87 11.83 15.26 -9.31
CA ALA A 87 12.37 14.65 -10.53
C ALA A 87 11.79 15.25 -11.83
N GLY A 88 10.79 16.13 -11.72
CA GLY A 88 10.01 16.60 -12.85
C GLY A 88 8.92 15.60 -13.28
N VAL A 89 8.16 15.98 -14.31
CA VAL A 89 7.13 15.11 -14.88
C VAL A 89 7.81 14.13 -15.82
N LEU A 90 7.58 12.83 -15.60
CA LEU A 90 8.00 11.81 -16.56
C LEU A 90 7.39 12.14 -17.93
N PRO A 91 8.18 12.15 -19.01
CA PRO A 91 7.62 12.33 -20.34
C PRO A 91 6.55 11.24 -20.56
N PRO A 92 5.49 11.54 -21.33
CA PRO A 92 4.51 10.53 -21.69
C PRO A 92 5.26 9.32 -22.25
N HIS A 93 5.14 8.18 -21.59
CA HIS A 93 5.62 6.92 -22.15
C HIS A 93 4.66 6.57 -23.28
N GLU A 94 4.88 7.13 -24.47
CA GLU A 94 4.29 6.61 -25.69
C GLU A 94 5.11 5.38 -26.08
N PRO A 95 4.62 4.15 -25.84
CA PRO A 95 5.28 3.00 -26.45
C PRO A 95 5.32 3.27 -27.95
N ASP A 96 6.49 3.13 -28.56
CA ASP A 96 6.63 3.31 -30.01
C ASP A 96 5.70 2.31 -30.69
N ARG A 97 4.55 2.82 -31.14
CA ARG A 97 3.50 2.02 -31.77
C ARG A 97 4.04 1.24 -32.95
N ASN A 98 5.06 1.77 -33.61
CA ASN A 98 5.71 1.09 -34.72
C ASN A 98 6.48 -0.14 -34.22
N THR A 99 7.29 0.00 -33.17
CA THR A 99 7.99 -1.12 -32.52
C THR A 99 6.99 -2.16 -31.99
N THR A 100 5.94 -1.75 -31.27
CA THR A 100 4.91 -2.67 -30.78
C THR A 100 4.20 -3.42 -31.92
N ARG A 101 3.89 -2.73 -33.03
CA ARG A 101 3.24 -3.36 -34.19
C ARG A 101 4.16 -4.32 -34.92
N ALA A 102 5.46 -4.00 -35.00
CA ALA A 102 6.46 -4.90 -35.56
C ALA A 102 6.61 -6.19 -34.74
N ASP A 103 6.62 -6.06 -33.41
CA ASP A 103 6.66 -7.21 -32.49
C ASP A 103 5.41 -8.08 -32.64
N VAL A 104 4.22 -7.47 -32.68
CA VAL A 104 2.97 -8.20 -32.93
C VAL A 104 2.99 -8.93 -34.27
N ALA A 105 3.44 -8.28 -35.34
CA ALA A 105 3.54 -8.91 -36.66
C ALA A 105 4.51 -10.10 -36.67
N LYS A 106 5.65 -9.97 -35.98
CA LYS A 106 6.62 -11.05 -35.81
C LYS A 106 6.01 -12.24 -35.07
N HIS A 107 5.33 -12.00 -33.96
CA HIS A 107 4.70 -13.06 -33.17
C HIS A 107 3.56 -13.75 -33.92
N LEU A 108 2.74 -13.01 -34.66
CA LEU A 108 1.71 -13.59 -35.52
C LEU A 108 2.31 -14.50 -36.60
N LYS A 109 3.41 -14.07 -37.23
CA LYS A 109 4.12 -14.89 -38.22
C LYS A 109 4.67 -16.19 -37.60
N GLN A 110 5.26 -16.09 -36.40
CA GLN A 110 5.77 -17.26 -35.68
C GLN A 110 4.65 -18.23 -35.29
N ALA A 111 3.51 -17.71 -34.82
CA ALA A 111 2.35 -18.52 -34.48
C ALA A 111 1.77 -19.23 -35.71
N ALA A 112 1.64 -18.54 -36.85
CA ALA A 112 1.18 -19.13 -38.10
C ALA A 112 2.08 -20.30 -38.56
N ALA A 113 3.40 -20.10 -38.53
CA ALA A 113 4.36 -21.15 -38.87
C ALA A 113 4.29 -22.35 -37.90
N LEU A 114 4.04 -22.11 -36.61
CA LEU A 114 3.87 -23.18 -35.63
C LEU A 114 2.61 -24.00 -35.94
N VAL A 115 1.48 -23.34 -36.21
CA VAL A 115 0.21 -24.01 -36.54
C VAL A 115 0.37 -24.88 -37.79
N GLU A 116 0.97 -24.32 -38.85
CA GLU A 116 1.24 -25.06 -40.10
C GLU A 116 2.09 -26.31 -39.83
N SER A 117 3.18 -26.18 -39.04
CA SER A 117 4.03 -27.33 -38.69
C SER A 117 3.31 -28.41 -37.88
N LEU A 118 2.33 -28.02 -37.04
CA LEU A 118 1.52 -28.94 -36.26
C LEU A 118 0.50 -29.67 -37.13
N GLU A 119 -0.13 -28.96 -38.07
CA GLU A 119 -1.07 -29.55 -39.04
C GLU A 119 -0.35 -30.56 -39.96
N GLU A 120 0.86 -30.24 -40.42
CA GLU A 120 1.69 -31.16 -41.21
C GLU A 120 2.08 -32.41 -40.42
N ALA A 121 2.46 -32.25 -39.14
CA ALA A 121 2.79 -33.37 -38.26
C ALA A 121 1.57 -34.28 -38.00
N GLU A 122 0.40 -33.69 -37.76
CA GLU A 122 -0.85 -34.44 -37.53
C GLU A 122 -1.30 -35.18 -38.81
N ALA A 123 -1.16 -34.56 -39.98
CA ALA A 123 -1.45 -35.19 -41.27
C ALA A 123 -0.52 -36.39 -41.54
N ALA A 124 0.77 -36.26 -41.20
CA ALA A 124 1.74 -37.34 -41.36
C ALA A 124 1.48 -38.52 -40.39
N GLU A 125 0.90 -38.26 -39.22
CA GLU A 125 0.53 -39.29 -38.25
C GLU A 125 -0.74 -40.05 -38.66
N ARG A 126 -1.72 -39.39 -39.27
CA ARG A 126 -2.97 -40.01 -39.75
C ARG A 126 -2.82 -40.91 -40.98
N VAL A 127 -1.69 -40.84 -41.69
CA VAL A 127 -1.40 -41.63 -42.91
C VAL A 127 -0.57 -42.89 -42.60
N ARG A 128 -0.08 -43.05 -41.35
CA ARG A 128 0.60 -44.26 -40.87
C ARG A 128 -0.38 -45.30 -40.34
#